data_AF-A0A446BL07-F1
#
_entry.id   AF-A0A446BL07-F1
#
_cell.length_a   1.000
_cell.length_b   1.000
_cell.length_c   1.000
_cell.angle_alpha   90.00
_cell.angle_beta   90.00
_cell.angle_gamma   90.00
#
_symmetry.space_group_name_H-M   'P 1'
#
loop_
_entity.id
_entity.type
_entity.pdbx_description
1 polymer ?
#
loop_
_entity_poly.entity_id
_entity_poly.type
_entity_poly.pdbx_seq_one_letter_code
_entity_poly.pdbx_strand_id
1 'polypeptide(L)'
;MATQYEVEHNIKPTTSTTRRRRQVDMSTFTAHLHTLDPETPSTASTTQQRPPHEPHNNPHAVPNPADTAALFRLLQDQMGTLATTAPTESNRAFLQSLVEALELDVAHPPRQLEGVTQEFLDGLDRVPRRALKDDDACPICAERFLDDPYPLVVELPCHGSHRFDLEI
;
A
#
# COMPACT_ATOMS: atom_id res chain seq x y z
N MET A 1 -13.63 -13.49 32.78
CA MET A 1 -14.31 -14.78 32.53
C MET A 1 -13.83 -15.26 31.18
N ALA A 2 -13.06 -16.35 31.12
CA ALA A 2 -12.57 -16.90 29.86
C ALA A 2 -13.72 -17.62 29.13
N THR A 3 -13.78 -17.48 27.82
CA THR A 3 -14.81 -18.14 27.00
C THR A 3 -14.40 -19.60 26.73
N GLN A 4 -15.37 -20.50 26.53
CA GLN A 4 -15.11 -21.94 26.34
C GLN A 4 -14.16 -22.23 25.16
N TYR A 5 -14.19 -21.38 24.13
CA TYR A 5 -13.29 -21.42 22.98
C TYR A 5 -11.81 -21.20 23.36
N GLU A 6 -11.53 -20.31 24.31
CA GLU A 6 -10.15 -20.01 24.73
C GLU A 6 -9.49 -21.19 25.47
N VAL A 7 -10.29 -21.99 26.18
CA VAL A 7 -9.85 -23.16 26.94
C VAL A 7 -9.59 -24.35 26.01
N GLU A 8 -10.46 -24.59 25.02
CA GLU A 8 -10.32 -25.68 24.05
C GLU A 8 -9.13 -25.46 23.10
N HIS A 9 -8.76 -24.20 22.83
CA HIS A 9 -7.66 -23.86 21.93
C HIS A 9 -6.36 -23.41 22.61
N ASN A 10 -6.23 -23.60 23.94
CA ASN A 10 -5.01 -23.30 24.71
C ASN A 10 -4.49 -21.85 24.51
N ILE A 11 -5.40 -20.91 24.31
CA ILE A 11 -5.06 -19.52 23.99
C ILE A 11 -4.81 -18.79 25.30
N LYS A 12 -3.54 -18.50 25.61
CA LYS A 12 -3.18 -17.73 26.82
C LYS A 12 -3.65 -16.28 26.65
N PRO A 13 -4.40 -15.69 27.60
CA PRO A 13 -4.81 -14.29 27.51
C PRO A 13 -3.57 -13.41 27.67
N THR A 14 -3.03 -12.92 26.56
CA THR A 14 -1.98 -11.91 26.56
C THR A 14 -2.57 -10.60 27.09
N THR A 15 -2.25 -10.26 28.33
CA THR A 15 -2.40 -8.92 28.92
C THR A 15 -1.38 -7.93 28.34
N SER A 16 -1.14 -7.97 27.03
CA SER A 16 -0.47 -6.87 26.36
C SER A 16 -1.54 -5.83 26.04
N THR A 17 -1.62 -4.77 26.84
CA THR A 17 -2.11 -3.48 26.37
C THR A 17 -1.12 -2.97 25.32
N THR A 18 -1.08 -3.63 24.16
CA THR A 18 -0.50 -3.03 22.97
C THR A 18 -1.25 -1.72 22.80
N ARG A 19 -0.54 -0.59 22.92
CA ARG A 19 -1.01 0.69 22.38
C ARG A 19 -1.27 0.41 20.91
N ARG A 20 -2.49 -0.02 20.56
CA ARG A 20 -2.94 -0.05 19.18
C ARG A 20 -2.88 1.41 18.78
N ARG A 21 -1.81 1.81 18.10
CA ARG A 21 -1.86 2.99 17.24
C ARG A 21 -3.13 2.80 16.44
N ARG A 22 -4.01 3.80 16.44
CA ARG A 22 -5.18 3.80 15.56
C ARG A 22 -4.62 3.73 14.15
N GLN A 23 -4.49 2.51 13.62
CA GLN A 23 -4.19 2.31 12.23
C GLN A 23 -5.38 2.87 11.47
N VAL A 24 -5.08 3.73 10.52
CA VAL A 24 -6.09 4.25 9.62
C VAL A 24 -6.56 3.06 8.79
N ASP A 25 -7.85 2.77 8.84
CA ASP A 25 -8.44 1.74 7.99
C ASP A 25 -8.54 2.28 6.56
N MET A 26 -7.81 1.63 5.65
CA MET A 26 -7.75 1.99 4.23
C MET A 26 -8.73 1.15 3.40
N SER A 27 -9.54 0.27 4.00
CA SER A 27 -10.39 -0.68 3.28
C SER A 27 -11.39 -0.02 2.33
N THR A 28 -11.99 1.11 2.73
CA THR A 28 -12.89 1.89 1.88
C THR A 28 -12.15 2.51 0.70
N PHE A 29 -10.96 3.05 0.93
CA PHE A 29 -10.12 3.61 -0.11
C PHE A 29 -9.69 2.55 -1.12
N THR A 30 -9.20 1.39 -0.66
CA THR A 30 -8.75 0.31 -1.55
C THR A 30 -9.91 -0.29 -2.33
N ALA A 31 -11.09 -0.48 -1.72
CA ALA A 31 -12.29 -0.94 -2.42
C ALA A 31 -12.71 0.03 -3.54
N HIS A 32 -12.62 1.33 -3.27
CA HIS A 32 -12.96 2.37 -4.25
C HIS A 32 -11.91 2.44 -5.38
N LEU A 33 -10.61 2.26 -5.07
CA LEU A 33 -9.56 2.15 -6.09
C LEU A 33 -9.79 0.97 -7.04
N HIS A 34 -10.10 -0.21 -6.50
CA HIS A 34 -10.38 -1.40 -7.31
C HIS A 34 -11.59 -1.26 -8.23
N THR A 35 -12.51 -0.35 -7.91
CA THR A 35 -13.67 -0.06 -8.75
C THR A 35 -13.29 0.88 -9.91
N LEU A 36 -12.28 1.72 -9.73
CA LEU A 36 -11.91 2.76 -10.69
C LEU A 36 -10.77 2.37 -11.61
N ASP A 37 -9.90 1.45 -11.22
CA ASP A 37 -8.79 1.00 -12.05
C ASP A 37 -9.27 0.02 -13.14
N PRO A 38 -9.21 0.40 -14.43
CA PRO A 38 -9.58 -0.49 -15.52
C PRO A 38 -8.50 -1.53 -15.86
N GLU A 39 -7.27 -1.37 -15.35
CA GLU A 39 -6.09 -2.14 -15.78
C GLU A 39 -5.53 -3.07 -14.70
N THR A 40 -6.32 -3.57 -13.76
CA THR A 40 -5.89 -4.75 -12.99
C THR A 40 -6.19 -6.03 -13.78
N PRO A 41 -5.25 -6.62 -14.54
CA PRO A 41 -5.37 -8.03 -14.87
C PRO A 41 -5.34 -8.81 -13.57
N SER A 42 -6.14 -9.86 -13.50
CA SER A 42 -6.13 -10.85 -12.42
C SER A 42 -4.77 -11.55 -12.32
N THR A 43 -3.74 -10.90 -11.76
CA THR A 43 -2.49 -11.54 -11.33
C THR A 43 -2.44 -11.79 -9.82
N ALA A 44 -3.57 -11.60 -9.12
CA ALA A 44 -3.78 -12.15 -7.78
C ALA A 44 -4.07 -13.66 -7.84
N SER A 45 -3.17 -14.43 -8.46
CA SER A 45 -3.04 -15.85 -8.18
C SER A 45 -2.10 -15.99 -6.98
N THR A 46 -2.64 -16.11 -5.77
CA THR A 46 -2.49 -17.30 -4.91
C THR A 46 -3.06 -17.02 -3.50
N THR A 47 -4.09 -17.81 -3.14
CA THR A 47 -4.67 -18.02 -1.79
C THR A 47 -5.27 -16.83 -1.03
N GLN A 48 -6.48 -16.42 -1.43
CA GLN A 48 -7.65 -16.40 -0.53
C GLN A 48 -8.91 -16.09 -1.35
N GLN A 49 -9.97 -16.88 -1.14
CA GLN A 49 -11.25 -16.83 -1.85
C GLN A 49 -11.86 -15.41 -1.77
N ARG A 50 -11.77 -14.64 -2.86
CA ARG A 50 -12.52 -13.39 -3.06
C ARG A 50 -13.40 -13.56 -4.30
N PRO A 51 -14.68 -13.11 -4.30
CA PRO A 51 -15.56 -13.24 -5.45
C PRO A 51 -14.99 -12.50 -6.67
N PRO A 52 -15.33 -12.94 -7.90
CA PRO A 52 -14.81 -12.34 -9.12
C PRO A 52 -15.40 -10.93 -9.26
N HIS A 53 -14.54 -9.91 -9.18
CA HIS A 53 -14.93 -8.56 -9.58
C HIS A 53 -15.07 -8.55 -11.11
N GLU A 54 -16.25 -8.20 -11.60
CA GLU A 54 -16.54 -8.15 -13.04
C GLU A 54 -15.58 -7.17 -13.72
N PRO A 55 -14.85 -7.58 -14.77
CA PRO A 55 -14.06 -6.66 -15.56
C PRO A 55 -14.99 -5.63 -16.20
N HIS A 56 -14.60 -4.35 -16.17
CA HIS A 56 -15.31 -3.29 -16.87
C HIS A 56 -15.48 -3.68 -18.34
N ASN A 57 -16.71 -3.61 -18.85
CA ASN A 57 -17.06 -4.09 -20.19
C ASN A 57 -16.48 -3.22 -21.34
N ASN A 58 -15.76 -2.14 -21.01
CA ASN A 58 -15.16 -1.22 -21.96
C ASN A 58 -13.68 -0.96 -21.63
N PRO A 59 -12.73 -1.41 -22.47
CA PRO A 59 -11.29 -1.28 -22.24
C PRO A 59 -10.77 0.17 -22.33
N HIS A 60 -11.59 1.13 -22.75
CA HIS A 60 -11.26 2.56 -22.80
C HIS A 60 -12.07 3.40 -21.81
N ALA A 61 -12.72 2.75 -20.84
CA ALA A 61 -13.44 3.48 -19.80
C ALA A 61 -12.43 4.21 -18.91
N VAL A 62 -12.49 5.55 -18.90
CA VAL A 62 -11.78 6.37 -17.93
C VAL A 62 -12.64 6.56 -16.68
N PRO A 63 -12.01 6.63 -15.49
CA PRO A 63 -12.72 6.96 -14.25
C PRO A 63 -13.52 8.26 -14.38
N ASN A 64 -14.72 8.27 -13.81
CA ASN A 64 -15.49 9.50 -13.70
C ASN A 64 -14.74 10.50 -12.78
N PRO A 65 -14.60 11.78 -13.18
CA PRO A 65 -13.95 12.81 -12.35
C PRO A 65 -14.51 12.96 -10.93
N ALA A 66 -15.80 12.69 -10.73
CA ALA A 66 -16.40 12.73 -9.40
C ALA A 66 -15.89 11.59 -8.50
N ASP A 67 -15.64 10.42 -9.08
CA ASP A 67 -15.19 9.24 -8.35
C ASP A 67 -13.70 9.38 -8.00
N THR A 68 -12.89 9.95 -8.90
CA THR A 68 -11.48 10.27 -8.59
C THR A 68 -11.38 11.36 -7.52
N ALA A 69 -12.19 12.42 -7.58
CA ALA A 69 -12.25 13.41 -6.51
C ALA A 69 -12.67 12.81 -5.15
N ALA A 70 -13.58 11.83 -5.16
CA ALA A 70 -13.97 11.11 -3.94
C ALA A 70 -12.81 10.29 -3.35
N LEU A 71 -12.00 9.62 -4.18
CA LEU A 71 -10.76 8.96 -3.73
C LEU A 71 -9.81 9.91 -3.05
N PHE A 72 -9.49 11.04 -3.69
CA PHE A 72 -8.55 12.02 -3.14
C PHE A 72 -9.06 12.60 -1.84
N ARG A 73 -10.39 12.77 -1.69
CA ARG A 73 -10.99 13.23 -0.45
C ARG A 73 -10.89 12.22 0.69
N LEU A 74 -11.08 10.92 0.39
CA LEU A 74 -10.82 9.85 1.37
C LEU A 74 -9.36 9.86 1.82
N LEU A 75 -8.41 10.01 0.88
CA LEU A 75 -6.99 10.10 1.19
C LEU A 75 -6.69 11.36 2.04
N GLN A 76 -7.27 12.51 1.67
CA GLN A 76 -7.12 13.77 2.39
C GLN A 76 -7.55 13.65 3.86
N ASP A 77 -8.71 13.05 4.13
CA ASP A 77 -9.22 12.82 5.48
C ASP A 77 -8.27 11.93 6.31
N GLN A 78 -7.66 10.93 5.66
CA GLN A 78 -6.70 10.02 6.29
C GLN A 78 -5.39 10.74 6.64
N MET A 79 -4.85 11.54 5.71
CA MET A 79 -3.66 12.35 5.96
C MET A 79 -3.89 13.37 7.08
N GLY A 80 -5.06 14.02 7.09
CA GLY A 80 -5.48 14.91 8.17
C GLY A 80 -5.54 14.19 9.52
N THR A 81 -6.11 12.99 9.55
CA THR A 81 -6.14 12.14 10.76
C THR A 81 -4.73 11.81 11.25
N LEU A 82 -3.82 11.43 10.36
CA LEU A 82 -2.42 11.17 10.72
C LEU A 82 -1.72 12.42 11.27
N ALA A 83 -1.99 13.60 10.70
CA ALA A 83 -1.39 14.86 11.15
C ALA A 83 -1.76 15.20 12.60
N THR A 84 -2.96 14.83 13.06
CA THR A 84 -3.38 15.03 14.47
C THR A 84 -2.54 14.22 15.47
N THR A 85 -1.99 13.08 15.04
CA THR A 85 -1.21 12.16 15.89
C THR A 85 0.27 12.11 15.54
N ALA A 86 0.74 13.02 14.67
CA ALA A 86 2.12 13.09 14.23
C ALA A 86 3.09 13.26 15.43
N PRO A 87 4.18 12.48 15.49
CA PRO A 87 5.10 12.47 16.64
C PRO A 87 6.02 13.71 16.69
N THR A 88 6.25 14.36 15.56
CA THR A 88 7.11 15.54 15.42
C THR A 88 6.39 16.63 14.63
N GLU A 89 6.76 17.88 14.87
CA GLU A 89 6.19 19.03 14.14
C GLU A 89 6.55 18.99 12.66
N SER A 90 7.76 18.52 12.31
CA SER A 90 8.17 18.33 10.91
C SER A 90 7.24 17.36 10.17
N ASN A 91 6.86 16.25 10.82
CA ASN A 91 5.97 15.26 10.21
C ASN A 91 4.55 15.82 10.06
N ARG A 92 4.09 16.62 11.04
CA ARG A 92 2.80 17.32 10.95
C ARG A 92 2.78 18.29 9.78
N ALA A 93 3.80 19.15 9.67
CA ALA A 93 3.91 20.13 8.59
C ALA A 93 3.97 19.45 7.21
N PHE A 94 4.71 18.35 7.09
CA PHE A 94 4.74 17.54 5.87
C PHE A 94 3.37 16.97 5.52
N LEU A 95 2.68 16.34 6.48
CA LEU A 95 1.33 15.80 6.26
C LEU A 95 0.32 16.89 5.89
N GLN A 96 0.43 18.09 6.48
CA GLN A 96 -0.39 19.24 6.11
C GLN A 96 -0.13 19.72 4.68
N SER A 97 1.14 19.76 4.26
CA SER A 97 1.48 20.13 2.88
C SER A 97 0.92 19.13 1.86
N LEU A 98 0.83 17.85 2.22
CA LEU A 98 0.21 16.82 1.39
C LEU A 98 -1.32 16.96 1.35
N VAL A 99 -1.96 17.31 2.48
CA VAL A 99 -3.40 17.64 2.51
C VAL A 99 -3.71 18.79 1.57
N GLU A 100 -2.89 19.84 1.57
CA GLU A 100 -3.05 21.00 0.67
C GLU A 100 -2.84 20.63 -0.80
N ALA A 101 -1.85 19.78 -1.11
CA ALA A 101 -1.66 19.27 -2.47
C ALA A 101 -2.89 18.49 -2.96
N LEU A 102 -3.48 17.65 -2.11
CA LEU A 102 -4.68 16.89 -2.43
C LEU A 102 -5.92 17.78 -2.63
N GLU A 103 -6.00 18.96 -2.02
CA GLU A 103 -7.10 19.91 -2.27
C GLU A 103 -7.11 20.40 -3.71
N LEU A 104 -5.92 20.64 -4.28
CA LEU A 104 -5.78 21.00 -5.69
C LEU A 104 -6.24 19.86 -6.61
N ASP A 105 -5.86 18.63 -6.29
CA ASP A 105 -6.27 17.44 -7.05
C ASP A 105 -7.78 17.17 -6.92
N VAL A 106 -8.40 17.44 -5.76
CA VAL A 106 -9.87 17.35 -5.60
C VAL A 106 -10.58 18.40 -6.45
N ALA A 107 -10.03 19.62 -6.56
CA ALA A 107 -10.59 20.69 -7.39
C ALA A 107 -10.40 20.43 -8.89
N HIS A 108 -9.30 19.78 -9.26
CA HIS A 108 -8.91 19.47 -10.63
C HIS A 108 -8.54 17.98 -10.78
N PRO A 109 -9.53 17.08 -10.66
CA PRO A 109 -9.27 15.65 -10.64
C PRO A 109 -8.59 15.17 -11.93
N PRO A 110 -7.49 14.41 -11.85
CA PRO A 110 -6.85 13.82 -13.01
C PRO A 110 -7.79 12.84 -13.72
N ARG A 111 -7.61 12.74 -15.04
CA ARG A 111 -8.40 11.83 -15.89
C ARG A 111 -8.01 10.36 -15.73
N GLN A 112 -6.78 10.12 -15.31
CA GLN A 112 -6.23 8.79 -15.09
C GLN A 112 -5.35 8.83 -13.84
N LEU A 113 -5.40 7.76 -13.05
CA LEU A 113 -4.51 7.56 -11.92
C LEU A 113 -3.24 6.93 -12.47
N GLU A 114 -2.28 7.76 -12.85
CA GLU A 114 -0.97 7.28 -13.30
C GLU A 114 -0.19 6.76 -12.09
N GLY A 115 0.41 5.58 -12.26
CA GLY A 115 1.33 5.01 -11.29
C GLY A 115 2.71 5.67 -11.35
N VAL A 116 3.68 4.98 -10.77
CA VAL A 116 5.09 5.36 -10.88
C VAL A 116 5.58 5.10 -12.31
N THR A 117 6.36 6.03 -12.87
CA THR A 117 6.89 5.86 -14.22
C THR A 117 8.01 4.82 -14.27
N GLN A 118 8.22 4.19 -15.43
CA GLN A 118 9.29 3.21 -15.59
C GLN A 118 10.68 3.83 -15.39
N GLU A 119 10.87 5.08 -15.81
CA GLU A 119 12.15 5.78 -15.62
C GLU A 119 12.49 5.96 -14.14
N PHE A 120 11.48 6.11 -13.27
CA PHE A 120 11.72 6.16 -11.83
C PHE A 120 12.19 4.81 -11.30
N LEU A 121 11.55 3.71 -11.73
CA LEU A 121 11.94 2.35 -11.30
C LEU A 121 13.35 2.00 -11.76
N ASP A 122 13.69 2.34 -13.01
CA ASP A 122 15.03 2.13 -13.59
C ASP A 122 16.10 2.99 -12.91
N GLY A 123 15.71 4.13 -12.35
CA GLY A 123 16.60 5.04 -11.62
C GLY A 123 16.92 4.62 -10.18
N LEU A 124 16.28 3.57 -9.65
CA LEU A 124 16.54 3.10 -8.29
C LEU A 124 17.90 2.39 -8.17
N ASP A 125 18.56 2.57 -7.02
CA ASP A 125 19.85 1.96 -6.76
C ASP A 125 19.73 0.44 -6.62
N ARG A 126 20.52 -0.28 -7.43
CA ARG A 126 20.59 -1.75 -7.38
C ARG A 126 21.38 -2.22 -6.17
N VAL A 127 20.82 -3.18 -5.44
CA VAL A 127 21.50 -3.82 -4.32
C VAL A 127 22.25 -5.05 -4.81
N PRO A 128 23.58 -5.13 -4.63
CA PRO A 128 24.33 -6.29 -5.07
C PRO A 128 23.95 -7.52 -4.25
N ARG A 129 23.87 -8.70 -4.88
CA ARG A 129 23.54 -9.98 -4.23
C ARG A 129 24.34 -10.27 -2.96
N ARG A 130 25.61 -9.82 -2.90
CA ARG A 130 26.51 -10.00 -1.74
C ARG A 130 26.10 -9.19 -0.50
N ALA A 131 25.28 -8.16 -0.66
CA ALA A 131 24.76 -7.33 0.42
C ALA A 131 23.40 -7.83 0.96
N LEU A 132 22.82 -8.85 0.32
CA LEU A 132 21.57 -9.49 0.74
C LEU A 132 21.87 -10.61 1.73
N LYS A 133 20.98 -10.80 2.70
CA LYS A 133 21.04 -11.91 3.66
C LYS A 133 20.11 -13.05 3.22
N ASP A 134 20.38 -14.25 3.73
CA ASP A 134 19.55 -15.44 3.46
C ASP A 134 18.10 -15.28 3.95
N ASP A 135 17.87 -14.49 5.00
CA ASP A 135 16.53 -14.27 5.55
C ASP A 135 15.83 -13.03 4.96
N ASP A 136 16.48 -12.29 4.05
CA ASP A 136 15.86 -11.11 3.43
C ASP A 136 14.84 -11.56 2.37
N ALA A 137 13.61 -11.07 2.52
CA ALA A 137 12.50 -11.36 1.63
C ALA A 137 11.86 -10.08 1.09
N CYS A 138 11.32 -10.18 -0.12
CA CYS A 138 10.60 -9.09 -0.76
C CYS A 138 9.32 -8.79 0.01
N PRO A 139 9.07 -7.54 0.46
CA PRO A 139 7.86 -7.18 1.19
C PRO A 139 6.60 -7.18 0.31
N ILE A 140 6.76 -7.29 -1.01
CA ILE A 140 5.66 -7.27 -1.99
C ILE A 140 5.16 -8.70 -2.25
N CYS A 141 6.05 -9.61 -2.68
CA CYS A 141 5.69 -11.00 -3.01
C CYS A 141 5.97 -12.01 -1.88
N ALA A 142 6.66 -11.61 -0.81
CA ALA A 142 7.07 -12.46 0.31
C ALA A 142 8.04 -13.60 -0.04
N GLU A 143 8.65 -13.58 -1.23
CA GLU A 143 9.70 -14.53 -1.63
C GLU A 143 11.08 -14.06 -1.15
N ARG A 144 12.00 -14.99 -0.91
CA ARG A 144 13.37 -14.68 -0.48
C ARG A 144 14.20 -14.27 -1.68
N PHE A 145 14.96 -13.19 -1.56
CA PHE A 145 15.76 -12.69 -2.69
C PHE A 145 16.82 -13.68 -3.16
N LEU A 146 17.36 -14.51 -2.27
CA LEU A 146 18.43 -15.45 -2.62
C LEU A 146 17.92 -16.80 -3.16
N ASP A 147 16.60 -16.99 -3.26
CA ASP A 147 16.03 -18.17 -3.94
C ASP A 147 16.18 -18.03 -5.48
N ASP A 148 16.26 -16.80 -5.99
CA ASP A 148 16.61 -16.52 -7.39
C ASP A 148 18.14 -16.52 -7.60
N PRO A 149 18.69 -17.23 -8.62
CA PRO A 149 20.09 -17.09 -9.01
C PRO A 149 20.51 -15.67 -9.43
N TYR A 150 19.61 -14.82 -9.96
CA TYR A 150 19.92 -13.49 -10.51
C TYR A 150 18.99 -12.38 -9.98
N PRO A 151 18.92 -12.16 -8.66
CA PRO A 151 17.89 -11.32 -8.07
C PRO A 151 18.03 -9.86 -8.44
N LEU A 152 16.92 -9.23 -8.84
CA LEU A 152 16.86 -7.86 -9.34
C LEU A 152 16.39 -6.89 -8.25
N VAL A 153 17.13 -6.87 -7.14
CA VAL A 153 16.76 -6.11 -5.95
C VAL A 153 17.15 -4.64 -6.07
N VAL A 154 16.20 -3.76 -5.79
CA VAL A 154 16.41 -2.30 -5.70
C VAL A 154 16.07 -1.76 -4.31
N GLU A 155 16.65 -0.61 -3.98
CA GLU A 155 16.45 0.08 -2.71
C GLU A 155 15.69 1.40 -2.90
N LEU A 156 14.62 1.61 -2.13
CA LEU A 156 13.87 2.87 -2.14
C LEU A 156 14.64 3.98 -1.40
N PRO A 157 14.55 5.25 -1.84
CA PRO A 157 15.32 6.36 -1.28
C PRO A 157 14.88 6.80 0.13
N CYS A 158 13.85 6.15 0.71
CA CYS A 158 13.31 6.53 2.01
C CYS A 158 14.09 5.93 3.19
N HIS A 159 14.52 4.67 3.09
CA HIS A 159 15.31 4.02 4.13
C HIS A 159 16.04 2.80 3.55
N GLY A 160 17.28 2.56 3.97
CA GLY A 160 18.11 1.49 3.38
C GLY A 160 17.72 0.05 3.71
N SER A 161 16.56 -0.14 4.35
CA SER A 161 15.92 -1.44 4.55
C SER A 161 14.73 -1.68 3.63
N HIS A 162 14.27 -0.67 2.89
CA HIS A 162 13.14 -0.81 1.98
C HIS A 162 13.64 -1.27 0.62
N ARG A 163 13.73 -2.59 0.50
CA ARG A 163 14.20 -3.28 -0.69
C ARG A 163 13.10 -4.17 -1.25
N PHE A 164 13.03 -4.29 -2.55
CA PHE A 164 12.06 -5.15 -3.23
C PHE A 164 12.66 -5.67 -4.54
N ASP A 165 12.08 -6.76 -5.02
CA ASP A 165 12.47 -7.36 -6.29
C ASP A 165 11.69 -6.70 -7.44
N LEU A 166 12.36 -6.40 -8.55
CA LEU A 166 11.74 -5.84 -9.75
C LEU A 166 11.22 -6.91 -10.72
N GLU A 167 11.63 -8.18 -10.60
CA GLU A 167 11.17 -9.27 -11.50
C GLU A 167 9.83 -9.90 -11.09
N ILE A 168 8.86 -9.07 -10.65
CA ILE A 168 7.51 -9.53 -10.30
C ILE A 168 6.66 -9.81 -11.55
#